data_AF-A0A8S3KCS8-F1
#
_entry.id   AF-A0A8S3KCS8-F1
#
_cell.length_a   1.000
_cell.length_b   1.000
_cell.length_c   1.000
_cell.angle_alpha   90.00
_cell.angle_beta   90.00
_cell.angle_gamma   90.00
#
_symmetry.space_group_name_H-M   'P 1'
#
loop_
_entity.id
_entity.type
_entity.pdbx_description
1 polymer ?
#
loop_
_entity_poly.entity_id
_entity_poly.type
_entity_poly.pdbx_seq_one_letter_code
_entity_poly.pdbx_strand_id
1 'polypeptide(L)' 'ATKDAGQIAGLNVLRVVNEPTAAALAYGLEKTNDKIIAVYDLGGGTFDISILEMQSNVFEVR' A
#
# COMPACT_ATOMS: atom_id res chain seq x y z
N ALA A 1 10.94 4.91 -12.91
CA ALA A 1 11.98 5.10 -11.86
C ALA A 1 12.10 3.88 -10.94
N THR A 2 11.19 3.65 -9.99
CA THR A 2 11.32 2.57 -8.99
C THR A 2 11.31 1.16 -9.60
N LYS A 3 10.44 0.90 -10.58
CA LYS A 3 10.42 -0.37 -11.32
C LYS A 3 11.73 -0.61 -12.07
N ASP A 4 12.24 0.42 -12.73
CA ASP A 4 13.46 0.35 -13.52
C ASP A 4 14.68 0.09 -12.62
N ALA A 5 14.74 0.72 -11.44
CA ALA A 5 15.77 0.46 -10.45
C ALA A 5 15.79 -1.02 -10.01
N GLY A 6 14.62 -1.62 -9.80
CA GLY A 6 14.51 -3.05 -9.51
C GLY A 6 15.01 -3.93 -10.65
N GLN A 7 14.68 -3.58 -11.90
CA GLN A 7 15.17 -4.32 -13.08
C GLN A 7 16.68 -4.19 -13.27
N ILE A 8 17.25 -3.01 -13.06
CA ILE A 8 18.70 -2.77 -13.08
C ILE A 8 19.40 -3.60 -12.00
N ALA A 9 18.78 -3.78 -10.84
CA ALA A 9 19.24 -4.66 -9.78
C ALA A 9 19.05 -6.17 -10.07
N GLY A 10 18.56 -6.54 -11.27
CA GLY A 10 18.36 -7.93 -11.68
C GLY A 10 17.07 -8.57 -11.17
N LEU A 11 16.13 -7.78 -10.64
CA LEU A 11 14.85 -8.29 -10.14
C LEU A 11 13.76 -8.26 -11.23
N ASN A 12 12.98 -9.34 -11.32
CA ASN A 12 11.75 -9.33 -12.10
C ASN A 12 10.63 -8.65 -11.30
N VAL A 13 10.45 -7.34 -11.50
CA VAL A 13 9.45 -6.54 -10.79
C VAL A 13 8.05 -6.81 -11.32
N LEU A 14 7.32 -7.71 -10.65
CA LEU A 14 5.97 -8.15 -11.04
C LEU A 14 4.91 -7.05 -10.90
N ARG A 15 4.95 -6.32 -9.78
CA ARG A 15 3.99 -5.26 -9.46
C ARG A 15 4.63 -4.26 -8.49
N VAL A 16 4.32 -2.99 -8.68
CA VAL A 16 4.55 -1.95 -7.67
C VAL A 16 3.24 -1.75 -6.92
N VAL A 17 3.29 -1.70 -5.61
CA VAL A 17 2.15 -1.48 -4.73
C VAL A 17 2.36 -0.22 -3.91
N ASN A 18 1.28 0.46 -3.58
CA ASN A 18 1.33 1.62 -2.70
C ASN A 18 1.62 1.15 -1.26
N GLU A 19 2.40 1.93 -0.52
CA GLU A 19 2.73 1.70 0.89
C GLU A 19 1.50 1.49 1.78
N PRO A 20 0.45 2.36 1.75
CA PRO A 20 -0.72 2.15 2.61
C PRO A 20 -1.48 0.86 2.26
N THR A 21 -1.54 0.47 0.98
CA THR A 21 -2.14 -0.80 0.56
C THR A 21 -1.32 -1.99 1.06
N ALA A 22 0.01 -1.92 0.98
CA ALA A 22 0.89 -2.96 1.51
C ALA A 22 0.73 -3.11 3.03
N ALA A 23 0.62 -2.00 3.76
CA ALA A 23 0.33 -2.01 5.19
C ALA A 23 -1.02 -2.68 5.48
N ALA A 24 -2.10 -2.29 4.79
CA ALA A 24 -3.42 -2.86 5.00
C ALA A 24 -3.46 -4.39 4.77
N LEU A 25 -2.76 -4.88 3.74
CA LEU A 25 -2.62 -6.31 3.47
C LEU A 25 -1.81 -7.05 4.55
N ALA A 26 -0.74 -6.43 5.06
CA ALA A 26 0.10 -7.05 6.09
C ALA A 26 -0.67 -7.29 7.40
N TYR A 27 -1.64 -6.42 7.71
CA TYR A 27 -2.53 -6.58 8.87
C TYR A 27 -3.75 -7.46 8.60
N GLY A 28 -3.89 -8.04 7.41
CA GLY A 28 -5.03 -8.90 7.06
C GLY A 28 -6.35 -8.14 6.98
N LEU A 29 -6.31 -6.82 6.75
CA LEU A 29 -7.50 -5.98 6.79
C LEU A 29 -8.42 -6.23 5.59
N GLU A 30 -7.95 -6.90 4.55
CA GLU A 30 -8.72 -7.30 3.37
C GLU A 30 -9.85 -8.30 3.68
N LYS A 31 -9.80 -9.00 4.83
CA LYS A 31 -10.73 -10.10 5.17
C LYS A 31 -11.98 -9.66 5.92
N THR A 32 -12.27 -8.36 5.95
CA THR A 32 -13.30 -7.79 6.81
C THR A 32 -14.35 -7.03 6.01
N ASN A 33 -15.50 -6.74 6.62
CA ASN A 33 -16.55 -5.95 5.98
C ASN A 33 -16.06 -4.54 5.59
N ASP A 34 -16.81 -3.89 4.71
CA ASP A 34 -16.54 -2.53 4.23
C ASP A 34 -16.20 -1.59 5.39
N LYS A 35 -15.08 -0.87 5.24
CA LYS A 35 -14.53 0.00 6.28
C LYS A 35 -13.63 1.06 5.70
N ILE A 36 -13.39 2.08 6.52
CA ILE A 36 -12.43 3.14 6.26
C ILE A 36 -11.22 2.90 7.17
N ILE A 37 -10.03 2.93 6.58
CA ILE A 37 -8.75 2.70 7.28
C ILE A 37 -7.89 3.93 7.09
N ALA A 38 -7.49 4.57 8.18
CA ALA A 38 -6.45 5.59 8.13
C ALA A 38 -5.09 4.91 8.32
N VAL A 39 -4.18 5.10 7.38
CA VAL A 39 -2.77 4.69 7.50
C VAL A 39 -1.95 5.93 7.79
N TYR A 40 -1.20 5.88 8.88
CA TYR A 40 -0.29 6.94 9.31
C TYR A 40 1.13 6.41 9.16
N ASP A 41 1.84 6.86 8.13
CA ASP A 41 3.23 6.49 7.88
C ASP A 41 4.16 7.59 8.38
N LEU A 42 4.82 7.30 9.50
CA LEU A 42 5.79 8.21 10.11
C LEU A 42 7.19 7.62 9.96
N GLY A 43 7.81 7.92 8.82
CA GLY A 43 9.17 7.52 8.50
C GLY A 43 10.23 8.44 9.10
N GLY A 44 11.50 8.14 8.83
CA GLY A 44 12.63 8.96 9.27
C GLY A 44 12.84 10.27 8.50
N GLY A 45 12.20 10.41 7.33
CA GLY A 45 12.35 11.59 6.45
C GLY A 45 11.09 12.00 5.71
N THR A 46 10.02 11.20 5.81
CA THR A 46 8.70 11.49 5.22
C THR A 46 7.64 11.25 6.26
N PHE A 47 6.51 11.93 6.06
CA PHE A 47 5.33 11.76 6.88
C PHE A 47 4.12 11.82 5.95
N ASP A 48 3.40 10.71 5.84
CA ASP A 48 2.30 10.53 4.92
C ASP A 48 1.08 9.97 5.66
N ILE A 49 -0.09 10.51 5.33
CA ILE A 49 -1.38 9.96 5.78
C ILE A 49 -2.17 9.57 4.55
N SER A 50 -2.75 8.37 4.56
CA SER A 50 -3.67 7.93 3.52
C SER A 50 -4.96 7.41 4.14
N ILE A 51 -6.09 7.69 3.51
CA ILE A 51 -7.37 7.10 3.86
C ILE A 51 -7.70 6.04 2.82
N LEU A 52 -7.76 4.79 3.24
CA LEU A 52 -8.19 3.68 2.41
C LEU A 52 -9.66 3.41 2.65
N GLU A 53 -10.41 3.33 1.57
CA GLU A 53 -11.76 2.80 1.58
C GLU A 53 -11.73 1.37 1.06
N MET A 54 -12.21 0.43 1.87
CA MET A 54 -12.32 -0.96 1.48
C MET A 54 -13.76 -1.29 1.13
N GLN A 55 -13.97 -1.73 -0.12
CA GLN A 55 -15.26 -2.19 -0.61
C GLN A 55 -15.06 -3.50 -1.36
N SER A 56 -15.77 -4.57 -0.98
CA SER A 56 -15.73 -5.86 -1.71
C SER A 56 -14.30 -6.39 -1.98
N ASN A 57 -13.41 -6.30 -0.99
CA ASN A 57 -11.98 -6.69 -1.07
C ASN A 57 -11.12 -5.83 -2.02
N VAL A 58 -11.61 -4.69 -2.50
CA VAL A 58 -10.85 -3.71 -3.28
C VAL A 58 -10.47 -2.55 -2.36
N PHE A 59 -9.19 -2.15 -2.43
CA PHE A 59 -8.69 -0.95 -1.74
C PHE A 59 -8.67 0.23 -2.69
N GLU A 60 -9.38 1.30 -2.32
CA GLU A 60 -9.28 2.60 -2.98
C GLU A 60 -8.53 3.57 -2.06
N VAL A 61 -7.52 4.25 -2.60
CA VAL A 61 -6.75 5.28 -1.88
C VAL A 61 -7.41 6.62 -2.13
N ARG A 62 -7.77 7.33 -1.06
CA ARG A 62 -8.26 8.72 -1.09
C ARG A 62 -7.23 9.70 -0.56
#